data_AF-S8CHL2-F1
#
_entry.id   AF-S8CHL2-F1
#
_cell.length_a   1.000
_cell.length_b   1.000
_cell.length_c   1.000
_cell.angle_alpha   90.00
_cell.angle_beta   90.00
_cell.angle_gamma   90.00
#
_symmetry.space_group_name_H-M   'P 1'
#
loop_
_entity.id
_entity.type
_entity.pdbx_description
1 polymer ?
#
loop_
_entity_poly.entity_id
_entity_poly.type
_entity_poly.pdbx_seq_one_letter_code
_entity_poly.pdbx_strand_id
1 'polypeptide(L)'
;QRRRIAHFIELMEMLNPHPRPRSWLSMLPGKWRLLYSTGRHVGLTLRQPRTRVLIGDVYLKITNLSKPHATFSIESQIGFTVMLGKNWPHDKSGTGGRLAVSCPSKLRAGRRLYIRDDDDDDGGTAASAGRLRYSSTPDVRNSIMEKLSSKKWRRIVPEEKKLPPDSLPVSKLLAASSDVEIVMSIDGPLGSDVGTARDVVREVRVLIPPEMFDPSKIVCGTWVDSRLLVLRSVNGSALLFTRA
;
A
#
# COMPACT_ATOMS: atom_id res chain seq x y z
N GLN A 1 16.94 8.78 -0.24
CA GLN A 1 15.75 8.79 0.65
C GLN A 1 14.96 7.48 0.61
N ARG A 2 14.50 6.99 -0.57
CA ARG A 2 13.72 5.74 -0.70
C ARG A 2 14.34 4.52 0.01
N ARG A 3 15.64 4.26 -0.19
CA ARG A 3 16.35 3.15 0.49
C ARG A 3 16.34 3.28 2.02
N ARG A 4 16.45 4.51 2.55
CA ARG A 4 16.42 4.76 4.00
C ARG A 4 15.04 4.50 4.60
N ILE A 5 13.97 4.90 3.91
CA ILE A 5 12.59 4.66 4.36
C ILE A 5 12.25 3.16 4.25
N ALA A 6 12.66 2.50 3.16
CA ALA A 6 12.48 1.05 3.02
C ALA A 6 13.17 0.28 4.15
N HIS A 7 14.42 0.62 4.46
CA HIS A 7 15.16 0.06 5.60
C HIS A 7 14.48 0.35 6.94
N PHE A 8 13.95 1.55 7.14
CA PHE A 8 13.21 1.89 8.36
C PHE A 8 11.91 1.07 8.52
N ILE A 9 11.17 0.90 7.43
CA ILE A 9 9.96 0.08 7.40
C ILE A 9 10.30 -1.38 7.74
N GLU A 10 11.37 -1.93 7.16
CA GLU A 10 11.82 -3.29 7.45
C GLU A 10 12.19 -3.47 8.93
N LEU A 11 12.87 -2.50 9.54
CA LEU A 11 13.15 -2.50 10.98
C LEU A 11 11.86 -2.50 11.82
N MET A 12 10.88 -1.66 11.47
CA MET A 12 9.59 -1.63 12.17
C MET A 12 8.83 -2.96 12.07
N GLU A 13 8.89 -3.61 10.90
CA GLU A 13 8.27 -4.91 10.65
C GLU A 13 8.91 -6.03 11.49
N MET A 14 10.24 -6.06 11.60
CA MET A 14 10.92 -7.02 12.47
C MET A 14 10.63 -6.79 13.95
N LEU A 15 10.56 -5.52 14.36
CA LEU A 15 10.30 -5.14 15.75
C LEU A 15 8.81 -5.14 16.11
N ASN A 16 7.92 -5.62 15.23
CA ASN A 16 6.47 -5.62 15.41
C ASN A 16 6.07 -6.17 16.80
N PRO A 17 5.41 -5.35 17.65
CA PRO A 17 4.97 -5.77 18.98
C PRO A 17 3.75 -6.70 18.94
N HIS A 18 2.91 -6.63 17.89
CA HIS A 18 1.67 -7.41 17.77
C HIS A 18 1.61 -8.20 16.46
N PRO A 19 2.38 -9.31 16.34
CA PRO A 19 2.36 -10.16 15.15
C PRO A 19 1.12 -11.05 15.05
N ARG A 20 0.33 -11.20 16.13
CA ARG A 20 -0.81 -12.12 16.18
C ARG A 20 -2.11 -11.43 15.71
N PRO A 21 -2.89 -12.03 14.79
CA PRO A 21 -4.14 -11.46 14.29
C PRO A 21 -5.20 -11.16 15.37
N ARG A 22 -5.19 -11.89 16.49
CA ARG A 22 -6.14 -11.64 17.59
C ARG A 22 -6.04 -10.23 18.14
N SER A 23 -4.83 -9.68 18.24
CA SER A 23 -4.61 -8.31 18.71
C SER A 23 -5.12 -7.27 17.71
N TRP A 24 -5.18 -7.61 16.42
CA TRP A 24 -5.60 -6.70 15.36
C TRP A 24 -7.12 -6.52 15.28
N LEU A 25 -7.89 -7.49 15.78
CA LEU A 25 -9.36 -7.46 15.74
C LEU A 25 -9.96 -6.20 16.38
N SER A 26 -9.34 -5.73 17.46
CA SER A 26 -9.75 -4.50 18.15
C SER A 26 -9.04 -3.25 17.64
N MET A 27 -7.83 -3.36 17.09
CA MET A 27 -6.96 -2.22 16.77
C MET A 27 -7.09 -1.70 15.34
N LEU A 28 -7.33 -2.60 14.38
CA LEU A 28 -7.35 -2.30 12.94
C LEU A 28 -8.53 -1.39 12.50
N PRO A 29 -9.75 -1.52 13.05
CA PRO A 29 -10.86 -0.67 12.65
C PRO A 29 -10.59 0.82 12.88
N GLY A 30 -10.91 1.64 11.87
CA GLY A 30 -10.68 3.09 11.91
C GLY A 30 -10.42 3.69 10.53
N LYS A 31 -10.15 4.98 10.51
CA LYS A 31 -9.76 5.74 9.32
C LYS A 31 -8.25 5.97 9.33
N TRP A 32 -7.60 5.61 8.24
CA TRP A 32 -6.15 5.62 8.11
C TRP A 32 -5.75 6.49 6.92
N ARG A 33 -5.02 7.58 7.14
CA ARG A 33 -4.51 8.47 6.09
C ARG A 33 -3.21 7.91 5.52
N LEU A 34 -3.10 7.83 4.21
CA LEU A 34 -1.86 7.46 3.54
C LEU A 34 -0.83 8.56 3.72
N LEU A 35 0.30 8.23 4.34
CA LEU A 35 1.43 9.13 4.53
C LEU A 35 2.50 8.94 3.45
N TYR A 36 2.79 7.68 3.11
CA TYR A 36 3.87 7.36 2.18
C TYR A 36 3.66 6.02 1.49
N SER A 37 4.12 5.88 0.25
CA SER A 37 4.21 4.61 -0.47
C SER A 37 5.63 4.43 -1.00
N THR A 38 6.24 3.27 -0.75
CA THR A 38 7.57 2.95 -1.30
C THR A 38 7.55 2.66 -2.79
N GLY A 39 6.37 2.35 -3.35
CA GLY A 39 6.16 2.17 -4.77
C GLY A 39 5.94 3.51 -5.46
N ARG A 40 4.68 3.80 -5.80
CA ARG A 40 4.30 5.04 -6.48
C ARG A 40 3.97 6.14 -5.48
N HIS A 41 4.63 7.29 -5.60
CA HIS A 41 4.34 8.43 -4.75
C HIS A 41 3.14 9.21 -5.29
N VAL A 42 2.29 9.70 -4.38
CA VAL A 42 1.16 10.55 -4.74
C VAL A 42 1.67 11.90 -5.24
N GLY A 43 1.19 12.32 -6.42
CA GLY A 43 1.43 13.67 -6.96
C GLY A 43 2.84 13.96 -7.50
N LEU A 44 3.75 12.99 -7.50
CA LEU A 44 5.10 13.16 -8.07
C LEU A 44 5.18 12.57 -9.48
N THR A 45 4.75 13.35 -10.47
CA THR A 45 4.97 13.01 -11.88
C THR A 45 5.54 14.20 -12.63
N LEU A 46 6.62 13.98 -13.39
CA LEU A 46 7.23 14.99 -14.27
C LEU A 46 6.46 15.18 -15.58
N ARG A 47 5.42 14.37 -15.82
CA ARG A 47 4.60 14.43 -17.03
C ARG A 47 3.63 15.60 -16.93
N GLN A 48 3.31 16.18 -18.09
CA GLN A 48 2.21 17.12 -18.22
C GLN A 48 0.97 16.38 -18.77
N PRO A 49 -0.05 16.11 -17.94
CA PRO A 49 -1.25 15.44 -18.40
C PRO A 49 -2.15 16.39 -19.21
N ARG A 50 -2.99 15.81 -20.08
CA ARG A 50 -4.00 16.56 -20.85
C ARG A 50 -5.07 17.13 -19.92
N THR A 51 -5.59 16.31 -19.02
CA THR A 51 -6.49 16.70 -17.95
C THR A 51 -5.73 16.68 -16.64
N ARG A 52 -5.68 17.81 -15.93
CA ARG A 52 -4.88 17.93 -14.71
C ARG A 52 -5.74 17.55 -13.51
N VAL A 53 -5.20 16.69 -12.65
CA VAL A 53 -5.88 16.25 -11.42
C VAL A 53 -4.95 16.46 -10.25
N LEU A 54 -5.46 17.14 -9.22
CA LEU A 54 -4.81 17.26 -7.93
C LEU A 54 -5.38 16.20 -7.00
N ILE A 55 -4.53 15.28 -6.53
CA ILE A 55 -4.94 14.33 -5.49
C ILE A 55 -4.92 15.05 -4.15
N GLY A 56 -6.05 15.00 -3.45
CA GLY A 56 -6.20 15.51 -2.10
C GLY A 56 -5.88 14.42 -1.09
N ASP A 57 -6.75 14.28 -0.09
CA ASP A 57 -6.56 13.25 0.92
C ASP A 57 -6.87 11.85 0.40
N VAL A 58 -6.01 10.91 0.79
CA VAL A 58 -6.13 9.48 0.51
C VAL A 58 -6.26 8.75 1.84
N TYR A 59 -7.43 8.15 2.07
CA TYR A 59 -7.76 7.42 3.28
C TYR A 59 -8.05 5.95 2.98
N LEU A 60 -7.80 5.10 3.96
CA LEU A 60 -8.20 3.71 4.03
C LEU A 60 -9.08 3.56 5.28
N LYS A 61 -10.37 3.30 5.09
CA LYS A 61 -11.32 3.08 6.17
C LYS A 61 -11.51 1.59 6.32
N ILE A 62 -11.20 1.07 7.50
CA ILE A 62 -11.36 -0.35 7.82
C ILE A 62 -12.51 -0.47 8.81
N THR A 63 -13.53 -1.23 8.45
CA THR A 63 -14.71 -1.50 9.27
C THR A 63 -14.83 -2.99 9.54
N ASN A 64 -15.33 -3.36 10.71
CA ASN A 64 -15.55 -4.76 11.06
C ASN A 64 -16.96 -5.16 10.61
N LEU A 65 -17.07 -6.22 9.79
CA LEU A 65 -18.35 -6.67 9.22
C LEU A 65 -19.06 -7.73 10.07
N SER A 66 -18.34 -8.53 10.87
CA SER A 66 -18.95 -9.60 11.66
C SER A 66 -18.08 -10.02 12.85
N LYS A 67 -18.69 -10.30 14.00
CA LYS A 67 -18.09 -11.15 15.06
C LYS A 67 -18.83 -12.49 14.95
N PRO A 68 -18.18 -13.65 14.73
CA PRO A 68 -16.86 -14.08 15.20
C PRO A 68 -15.78 -14.30 14.11
N HIS A 69 -16.10 -14.10 12.83
CA HIS A 69 -15.12 -14.23 11.75
C HIS A 69 -14.39 -12.91 11.54
N ALA A 70 -13.06 -12.93 11.53
CA ALA A 70 -12.18 -11.77 11.36
C ALA A 70 -12.30 -11.09 9.98
N THR A 71 -13.51 -10.69 9.60
CA THR A 71 -13.90 -10.16 8.30
C THR A 71 -14.07 -8.65 8.42
N PHE A 72 -13.32 -7.92 7.60
CA PHE A 72 -13.30 -6.47 7.55
C PHE A 72 -13.73 -6.00 6.17
N SER A 73 -14.47 -4.90 6.09
CA SER A 73 -14.58 -4.13 4.85
C SER A 73 -13.48 -3.09 4.85
N ILE A 74 -12.64 -3.14 3.81
CA ILE A 74 -11.59 -2.17 3.54
C ILE A 74 -12.12 -1.26 2.45
N GLU A 75 -12.26 0.03 2.77
CA GLU A 75 -12.73 1.06 1.85
C GLU A 75 -11.61 2.08 1.63
N SER A 76 -11.05 2.11 0.43
CA SER A 76 -10.14 3.16 0.00
C SER A 76 -10.94 4.38 -0.45
N GLN A 77 -10.72 5.53 0.16
CA GLN A 77 -11.38 6.79 -0.13
C GLN A 77 -10.35 7.80 -0.61
N ILE A 78 -10.47 8.26 -1.85
CA ILE A 78 -9.59 9.27 -2.42
C ILE A 78 -10.41 10.49 -2.83
N GLY A 79 -10.06 11.65 -2.28
CA GLY A 79 -10.50 12.94 -2.78
C GLY A 79 -9.55 13.45 -3.87
N PHE A 80 -10.10 14.03 -4.93
CA PHE A 80 -9.33 14.70 -5.97
C PHE A 80 -10.04 15.94 -6.49
N THR A 81 -9.29 16.82 -7.14
CA THR A 81 -9.81 18.05 -7.77
C THR A 81 -9.35 18.07 -9.22
N VAL A 82 -10.30 18.20 -10.15
CA VAL A 82 -10.04 18.31 -11.59
C VAL A 82 -9.82 19.77 -11.93
N MET A 83 -8.63 20.08 -12.43
CA MET A 83 -8.22 21.45 -12.74
C MET A 83 -8.32 21.67 -14.24
N LEU A 84 -9.39 22.34 -14.66
CA LEU A 84 -9.66 22.69 -16.06
C LEU A 84 -9.00 24.02 -16.47
N GLY A 85 -8.51 24.79 -15.49
CA GLY A 85 -7.88 26.10 -15.72
C GLY A 85 -6.52 26.03 -16.40
N LYS A 86 -6.24 27.03 -17.24
CA LYS A 86 -4.95 27.19 -17.94
C LYS A 86 -3.82 27.64 -17.00
N ASN A 87 -4.15 28.42 -15.95
CA ASN A 87 -3.23 29.12 -15.04
C ASN A 87 -2.82 28.34 -13.78
N TRP A 88 -2.55 27.04 -13.95
CA TRP A 88 -1.82 26.24 -12.96
C TRP A 88 -0.32 26.62 -13.05
N PRO A 89 0.43 26.86 -11.94
CA PRO A 89 0.25 26.32 -10.58
C PRO A 89 -0.36 27.25 -9.54
N HIS A 90 -0.70 28.49 -9.91
CA HIS A 90 -1.16 29.51 -8.96
C HIS A 90 -2.62 29.32 -8.57
N ASP A 91 -3.45 28.88 -9.51
CA ASP A 91 -4.83 28.56 -9.26
C ASP A 91 -5.04 27.03 -9.17
N LYS A 92 -5.39 26.56 -7.97
CA LYS A 92 -5.73 25.16 -7.69
C LYS A 92 -7.24 24.92 -7.64
N SER A 93 -8.03 25.90 -8.06
CA SER A 93 -9.47 25.77 -8.16
C SER A 93 -9.85 24.77 -9.26
N GLY A 94 -10.99 24.12 -9.07
CA GLY A 94 -11.46 23.09 -9.96
C GLY A 94 -12.67 22.37 -9.41
N THR A 95 -13.12 21.37 -10.16
CA THR A 95 -14.27 20.55 -9.78
C THR A 95 -13.81 19.43 -8.86
N GLY A 96 -14.42 19.34 -7.68
CA GLY A 96 -14.17 18.25 -6.74
C GLY A 96 -14.64 16.90 -7.29
N GLY A 97 -13.99 15.82 -6.85
CA GLY A 97 -14.42 14.47 -7.12
C GLY A 97 -13.91 13.51 -6.05
N ARG A 98 -14.56 12.35 -5.98
CA ARG A 98 -14.29 11.32 -5.00
C ARG A 98 -14.28 9.95 -5.66
N LEU A 99 -13.27 9.16 -5.32
CA LEU A 99 -13.16 7.76 -5.67
C LEU A 99 -13.23 6.94 -4.39
N ALA A 100 -14.19 6.02 -4.31
CA ALA A 100 -14.33 5.06 -3.24
C ALA A 100 -14.22 3.64 -3.80
N VAL A 101 -13.35 2.83 -3.21
CA VAL A 101 -13.18 1.42 -3.58
C VAL A 101 -13.34 0.57 -2.35
N SER A 102 -14.36 -0.26 -2.29
CA SER A 102 -14.64 -1.14 -1.16
C SER A 102 -14.31 -2.59 -1.50
N CYS A 103 -13.72 -3.32 -0.56
CA CYS A 103 -13.54 -4.76 -0.68
C CYS A 103 -13.69 -5.46 0.69
N PRO A 104 -14.39 -6.60 0.76
CA PRO A 104 -14.37 -7.45 1.94
C PRO A 104 -13.06 -8.24 2.01
N SER A 105 -12.50 -8.31 3.21
CA SER A 105 -11.23 -8.96 3.49
C SER A 105 -11.29 -9.78 4.78
N LYS A 106 -10.60 -10.92 4.80
CA LYS A 106 -10.49 -11.78 5.98
C LYS A 106 -9.08 -11.71 6.54
N LEU A 107 -8.97 -11.42 7.82
CA LEU A 107 -7.70 -11.41 8.55
C LEU A 107 -7.32 -12.83 8.96
N ARG A 108 -6.14 -13.28 8.54
CA ARG A 108 -5.58 -14.59 8.92
C ARG A 108 -4.17 -14.45 9.45
N ALA A 109 -3.74 -15.42 10.26
CA ALA A 109 -2.33 -15.56 10.60
C ALA A 109 -1.59 -16.07 9.35
N GLY A 110 -0.41 -15.52 9.08
CA GLY A 110 0.45 -16.01 8.02
C GLY A 110 1.92 -15.76 8.30
N ARG A 111 2.76 -16.26 7.39
CA ARG A 111 4.18 -15.93 7.32
C ARG A 111 4.47 -15.14 6.04
N ARG A 112 5.45 -14.26 6.12
CA ARG A 112 5.82 -13.34 5.04
C ARG A 112 6.71 -14.00 3.99
N LEU A 113 6.15 -14.82 3.10
CA LEU A 113 6.94 -15.40 2.01
C LEU A 113 7.17 -14.36 0.91
N TYR A 114 8.42 -13.93 0.68
CA TYR A 114 8.79 -13.30 -0.58
C TYR A 114 8.98 -14.37 -1.63
N ILE A 115 8.53 -14.12 -2.86
CA ILE A 115 8.91 -14.95 -4.01
C ILE A 115 10.44 -14.79 -4.16
N ARG A 116 11.19 -15.89 -3.99
CA ARG A 116 12.59 -15.95 -4.38
C ARG A 116 12.63 -15.94 -5.90
N ASP A 117 13.38 -15.03 -6.49
CA ASP A 117 13.89 -15.24 -7.85
C ASP A 117 15.14 -16.14 -7.71
N ASP A 118 14.92 -17.40 -7.33
CA ASP A 118 15.94 -18.44 -7.41
C ASP A 118 15.46 -19.37 -8.53
N ASP A 119 15.96 -19.14 -9.74
CA ASP A 119 16.10 -20.09 -10.84
C ASP A 119 16.90 -19.36 -11.95
N ASP A 120 18.16 -19.05 -11.63
CA ASP A 120 19.22 -18.79 -12.61
C ASP A 120 20.24 -19.93 -12.44
N ASP A 121 19.84 -21.16 -12.75
CA ASP A 121 20.71 -22.24 -13.26
C ASP A 121 19.83 -23.42 -13.71
N ASP A 122 19.39 -23.40 -14.98
CA ASP A 122 19.55 -24.52 -15.94
C ASP A 122 18.82 -24.20 -17.27
N GLY A 123 19.48 -24.50 -18.38
CA GLY A 123 19.02 -24.60 -19.76
C GLY A 123 17.74 -23.90 -20.25
N GLY A 124 17.93 -22.78 -20.96
CA GLY A 124 17.38 -22.63 -22.31
C GLY A 124 15.92 -22.18 -22.51
N THR A 125 15.80 -21.19 -23.39
CA THR A 125 14.62 -20.78 -24.19
C THR A 125 13.69 -19.70 -23.62
N ALA A 126 13.30 -18.84 -24.56
CA ALA A 126 12.95 -17.46 -24.36
C ALA A 126 11.45 -17.21 -24.09
N ALA A 127 11.19 -15.99 -23.65
CA ALA A 127 9.93 -15.25 -23.64
C ALA A 127 9.08 -15.34 -22.35
N SER A 128 9.19 -14.32 -21.49
CA SER A 128 8.01 -13.53 -21.11
C SER A 128 8.42 -12.24 -20.41
N ALA A 129 7.65 -11.20 -20.71
CA ALA A 129 7.94 -9.79 -20.47
C ALA A 129 7.95 -9.39 -18.98
N GLY A 130 8.88 -8.50 -18.63
CA GLY A 130 8.67 -7.48 -17.58
C GLY A 130 8.57 -7.97 -16.13
N ARG A 131 9.56 -8.73 -15.65
CA ARG A 131 9.71 -9.11 -14.24
C ARG A 131 9.90 -7.84 -13.37
N LEU A 132 8.85 -7.45 -12.64
CA LEU A 132 8.82 -6.25 -11.79
C LEU A 132 9.79 -6.38 -10.60
N ARG A 133 11.01 -5.85 -10.79
CA ARG A 133 12.05 -5.67 -9.78
C ARG A 133 11.63 -4.61 -8.74
N TYR A 134 10.72 -4.94 -7.82
CA TYR A 134 10.43 -4.10 -6.65
C TYR A 134 10.27 -4.93 -5.39
N SER A 135 11.35 -5.54 -4.96
CA SER A 135 11.53 -5.94 -3.56
C SER A 135 12.96 -5.59 -3.18
N SER A 136 13.12 -4.88 -2.07
CA SER A 136 14.38 -4.56 -1.36
C SER A 136 15.64 -5.18 -1.98
N THR A 137 16.52 -4.35 -2.55
CA THR A 137 17.80 -4.81 -3.10
C THR A 137 18.51 -5.72 -2.09
N PRO A 138 19.07 -6.87 -2.52
CA PRO A 138 19.72 -7.85 -1.62
C PRO A 138 20.74 -7.20 -0.67
N ASP A 139 21.40 -6.13 -1.11
CA ASP A 139 22.34 -5.33 -0.32
C ASP A 139 21.74 -4.74 0.97
N VAL A 140 20.48 -4.27 0.92
CA VAL A 140 19.81 -3.67 2.08
C VAL A 140 19.46 -4.76 3.09
N ARG A 141 19.05 -5.93 2.61
CA ARG A 141 18.72 -7.09 3.45
C ARG A 141 19.95 -7.62 4.18
N ASN A 142 21.04 -7.81 3.45
CA ASN A 142 22.30 -8.32 4.02
C ASN A 142 22.87 -7.33 5.04
N SER A 143 22.80 -6.02 4.77
CA SER A 143 23.23 -4.99 5.72
C SER A 143 22.40 -4.98 7.02
N ILE A 144 21.08 -5.24 6.93
CA ILE A 144 20.21 -5.34 8.11
C ILE A 144 20.54 -6.59 8.92
N MET A 145 20.71 -7.73 8.28
CA MET A 145 21.08 -8.98 8.95
C MET A 145 22.44 -8.87 9.65
N GLU A 146 23.42 -8.26 8.99
CA GLU A 146 24.74 -8.02 9.57
C GLU A 146 24.65 -7.13 10.82
N LYS A 147 23.87 -6.05 10.77
CA LYS A 147 23.65 -5.15 11.93
C LYS A 147 22.90 -5.82 13.08
N LEU A 148 21.93 -6.69 12.79
CA LEU A 148 21.16 -7.44 13.79
C LEU A 148 21.97 -8.59 14.41
N SER A 149 22.93 -9.15 13.67
CA SER A 149 23.87 -10.16 14.19
C SER A 149 24.87 -9.59 15.21
N SER A 150 25.01 -8.26 15.25
CA SER A 150 25.91 -7.59 16.18
C SER A 150 25.50 -7.86 17.64
N LYS A 151 26.50 -7.97 18.53
CA LYS A 151 26.32 -8.36 19.95
C LYS A 151 25.30 -7.49 20.70
N LYS A 152 25.10 -6.23 20.28
CA LYS A 152 24.14 -5.28 20.86
C LYS A 152 22.68 -5.68 20.58
N TRP A 153 22.36 -6.15 19.38
CA TRP A 153 21.00 -6.50 18.97
C TRP A 153 20.59 -7.93 19.35
N ARG A 154 21.58 -8.83 19.51
CA ARG A 154 21.37 -10.20 20.01
C ARG A 154 20.66 -10.27 21.37
N ARG A 155 20.76 -9.23 22.20
CA ARG A 155 20.11 -9.16 23.53
C ARG A 155 18.68 -8.61 23.48
N ILE A 156 18.32 -7.89 22.43
CA ILE A 156 17.06 -7.12 22.32
C ILE A 156 16.03 -7.87 21.45
N VAL A 157 16.51 -8.65 20.47
CA VAL A 157 15.65 -9.36 19.51
C VAL A 157 15.50 -10.84 19.92
N PRO A 158 14.27 -11.31 20.23
CA PRO A 158 13.98 -12.72 20.49
C PRO A 158 14.45 -13.63 19.34
N GLU A 159 14.86 -14.87 19.66
CA GLU A 159 15.40 -15.81 18.66
C GLU A 159 14.43 -16.09 17.50
N GLU A 160 13.13 -16.10 17.78
CA GLU A 160 12.05 -16.25 16.78
C GLU A 160 12.01 -15.11 15.74
N LYS A 161 12.56 -13.94 16.08
CA LYS A 161 12.68 -12.77 15.20
C LYS A 161 14.06 -12.67 14.52
N LYS A 162 14.98 -13.62 14.82
CA LYS A 162 16.31 -13.74 14.18
C LYS A 162 16.26 -14.54 12.88
N LEU A 163 15.16 -15.25 12.61
CA LEU A 163 14.95 -15.91 11.33
C LEU A 163 14.91 -14.88 10.19
N PRO A 164 15.26 -15.27 8.94
CA PRO A 164 15.22 -14.36 7.80
C PRO A 164 13.87 -13.63 7.72
N PRO A 165 13.85 -12.38 7.23
CA PRO A 165 12.65 -11.53 7.19
C PRO A 165 11.45 -12.17 6.46
N ASP A 166 11.71 -13.26 5.73
CA ASP A 166 10.77 -14.09 4.96
C ASP A 166 9.92 -15.05 5.82
N SER A 167 10.22 -15.16 7.11
CA SER A 167 9.54 -16.09 8.03
C SER A 167 8.75 -15.38 9.14
N LEU A 168 8.75 -14.04 9.14
CA LEU A 168 8.12 -13.26 10.19
C LEU A 168 6.62 -13.57 10.26
N PRO A 169 6.08 -13.76 11.48
CA PRO A 169 4.64 -13.90 11.68
C PRO A 169 3.95 -12.56 11.37
N VAL A 170 3.00 -12.61 10.44
CA VAL A 170 2.31 -11.42 9.93
C VAL A 170 0.81 -11.67 9.82
N SER A 171 0.03 -10.63 10.10
CA SER A 171 -1.41 -10.63 9.83
C SER A 171 -1.65 -10.44 8.33
N LYS A 172 -2.20 -11.48 7.69
CA LYS A 172 -2.57 -11.46 6.27
C LYS A 172 -4.00 -10.96 6.09
N LEU A 173 -4.20 -10.06 5.15
CA LEU A 173 -5.51 -9.61 4.67
C LEU A 173 -5.79 -10.37 3.37
N LEU A 174 -6.73 -11.30 3.41
CA LEU A 174 -7.19 -12.03 2.24
C LEU A 174 -8.44 -11.32 1.73
N ALA A 175 -8.28 -10.43 0.76
CA ALA A 175 -9.41 -9.84 0.07
C ALA A 175 -10.11 -10.88 -0.81
N ALA A 176 -11.44 -10.91 -0.77
CA ALA A 176 -12.20 -11.64 -1.78
C ALA A 176 -12.16 -10.81 -3.07
N SER A 177 -11.41 -11.27 -4.08
CA SER A 177 -11.22 -10.51 -5.32
C SER A 177 -12.49 -10.38 -6.16
N SER A 178 -13.55 -11.14 -5.85
CA SER A 178 -14.82 -11.12 -6.57
C SER A 178 -15.72 -9.95 -6.18
N ASP A 179 -15.46 -9.29 -5.05
CA ASP A 179 -16.41 -8.35 -4.42
C ASP A 179 -15.76 -6.96 -4.27
N VAL A 180 -15.13 -6.46 -5.35
CA VAL A 180 -14.56 -5.10 -5.37
C VAL A 180 -15.56 -4.14 -6.01
N GLU A 181 -16.11 -3.25 -5.20
CA GLU A 181 -17.01 -2.19 -5.66
C GLU A 181 -16.22 -0.90 -5.86
N ILE A 182 -16.33 -0.30 -7.05
CA ILE A 182 -15.66 0.96 -7.40
C ILE A 182 -16.74 2.01 -7.70
N VAL A 183 -16.76 3.07 -6.91
CA VAL A 183 -17.66 4.21 -7.10
C VAL A 183 -16.83 5.46 -7.29
N MET A 184 -17.07 6.19 -8.38
CA MET A 184 -16.45 7.48 -8.64
C MET A 184 -17.53 8.53 -8.86
N SER A 185 -17.47 9.62 -8.11
CA SER A 185 -18.35 10.77 -8.21
C SER A 185 -17.57 12.03 -8.51
N ILE A 186 -18.21 12.96 -9.19
CA ILE A 186 -17.65 14.27 -9.53
C ILE A 186 -18.72 15.31 -9.18
N ASP A 187 -18.34 16.33 -8.42
CA ASP A 187 -19.26 17.26 -7.77
C ASP A 187 -19.90 18.26 -8.75
N GLY A 188 -19.45 18.29 -9.99
CA GLY A 188 -19.98 19.14 -11.05
C GLY A 188 -19.67 18.62 -12.45
N PRO A 189 -20.32 19.19 -13.48
CA PRO A 189 -20.09 18.78 -14.86
C PRO A 189 -18.65 19.13 -15.29
N LEU A 190 -17.95 18.17 -15.89
CA LEU A 190 -16.60 18.36 -16.45
C LEU A 190 -16.61 18.93 -17.89
N GLY A 191 -17.73 19.52 -18.30
CA GLY A 191 -18.06 19.78 -19.71
C GLY A 191 -18.82 18.60 -20.34
N SER A 192 -19.32 18.80 -21.56
CA SER A 192 -20.18 17.85 -22.29
C SER A 192 -19.45 16.63 -22.89
N ASP A 193 -18.18 16.41 -22.55
CA ASP A 193 -17.34 15.39 -23.18
C ASP A 193 -17.01 14.23 -22.23
N VAL A 194 -17.48 13.04 -22.60
CA VAL A 194 -17.17 11.76 -21.92
C VAL A 194 -15.66 11.45 -21.99
N GLY A 195 -14.96 11.93 -23.02
CA GLY A 195 -13.50 11.79 -23.16
C GLY A 195 -12.74 12.39 -21.99
N THR A 196 -13.18 13.56 -21.52
CA THR A 196 -12.58 14.25 -20.37
C THR A 196 -12.72 13.44 -19.08
N ALA A 197 -13.88 12.82 -18.83
CA ALA A 197 -14.08 11.96 -17.67
C ALA A 197 -13.17 10.72 -17.71
N ARG A 198 -13.02 10.09 -18.88
CA ARG A 198 -12.10 8.95 -19.07
C ARG A 198 -10.64 9.34 -18.78
N ASP A 199 -10.24 10.53 -19.20
CA ASP A 199 -8.91 11.04 -18.93
C ASP A 199 -8.73 11.33 -17.43
N VAL A 200 -9.70 11.92 -16.74
CA VAL A 200 -9.65 12.09 -15.27
C VAL A 200 -9.43 10.75 -14.56
N VAL A 201 -10.20 9.71 -14.89
CA VAL A 201 -10.05 8.37 -14.29
C VAL A 201 -8.63 7.83 -14.49
N ARG A 202 -8.09 7.97 -15.70
CA ARG A 202 -6.74 7.53 -16.05
C ARG A 202 -5.69 8.28 -15.22
N GLU A 203 -5.87 9.58 -15.09
CA GLU A 203 -4.98 10.47 -14.35
C GLU A 203 -4.97 10.13 -12.85
N VAL A 204 -6.15 9.95 -12.26
CA VAL A 204 -6.33 9.48 -10.88
C VAL A 204 -5.60 8.14 -10.67
N ARG A 205 -5.78 7.17 -11.56
CA ARG A 205 -5.11 5.85 -11.50
C ARG A 205 -3.59 5.94 -11.62
N VAL A 206 -3.06 6.94 -12.34
CA VAL A 206 -1.63 7.16 -12.47
C VAL A 206 -1.06 7.85 -11.23
N LEU A 207 -1.78 8.79 -10.62
CA LEU A 207 -1.26 9.57 -9.49
C LEU A 207 -1.34 8.84 -8.15
N ILE A 208 -2.16 7.79 -8.04
CA ILE A 208 -2.39 7.06 -6.79
C ILE A 208 -1.61 5.72 -6.80
N PRO A 209 -1.15 5.22 -5.63
CA PRO A 209 -0.64 3.86 -5.53
C PRO A 209 -1.68 2.83 -6.02
N PRO A 210 -1.28 1.82 -6.80
CA PRO A 210 -2.21 0.83 -7.34
C PRO A 210 -2.98 0.08 -6.24
N GLU A 211 -2.44 -0.01 -5.03
CA GLU A 211 -3.09 -0.61 -3.86
C GLU A 211 -4.24 0.22 -3.29
N MET A 212 -4.20 1.54 -3.47
CA MET A 212 -5.31 2.41 -3.07
C MET A 212 -6.40 2.44 -4.15
N PHE A 213 -6.06 2.16 -5.40
CA PHE A 213 -7.06 1.95 -6.45
C PHE A 213 -7.68 0.55 -6.38
N ASP A 214 -6.92 -0.44 -5.90
CA ASP A 214 -7.35 -1.82 -5.76
C ASP A 214 -6.87 -2.38 -4.41
N PRO A 215 -7.67 -2.24 -3.34
CA PRO A 215 -7.31 -2.68 -2.01
C PRO A 215 -7.18 -4.21 -1.90
N SER A 216 -7.64 -4.97 -2.90
CA SER A 216 -7.44 -6.43 -2.93
C SER A 216 -5.97 -6.85 -3.05
N LYS A 217 -5.11 -5.94 -3.53
CA LYS A 217 -3.66 -6.15 -3.64
C LYS A 217 -2.93 -6.09 -2.30
N ILE A 218 -3.60 -5.66 -1.22
CA ILE A 218 -3.00 -5.59 0.11
C ILE A 218 -2.97 -7.00 0.71
N VAL A 219 -1.77 -7.50 1.02
CA VAL A 219 -1.57 -8.89 1.48
C VAL A 219 -1.28 -8.96 2.96
N CYS A 220 -0.39 -8.09 3.45
CA CYS A 220 0.11 -8.16 4.82
C CYS A 220 0.07 -6.81 5.51
N GLY A 221 -0.09 -6.85 6.83
CA GLY A 221 0.02 -5.67 7.67
C GLY A 221 1.00 -5.86 8.82
N THR A 222 1.68 -4.78 9.17
CA THR A 222 2.39 -4.59 10.42
C THR A 222 1.75 -3.43 11.18
N TRP A 223 1.28 -3.70 12.38
CA TRP A 223 0.77 -2.70 13.30
C TRP A 223 1.92 -2.28 14.18
N VAL A 224 2.31 -1.01 14.11
CA VAL A 224 3.44 -0.50 14.89
C VAL A 224 2.93 0.05 16.22
N ASP A 225 1.92 0.92 16.15
CA ASP A 225 1.24 1.48 17.32
C ASP A 225 -0.21 1.90 16.97
N SER A 226 -0.89 2.53 17.92
CA SER A 226 -2.29 2.99 17.75
C SER A 226 -2.49 4.01 16.62
N ARG A 227 -1.41 4.63 16.15
CA ARG A 227 -1.41 5.71 15.15
C ARG A 227 -0.75 5.31 13.84
N LEU A 228 0.04 4.26 13.79
CA LEU A 228 0.88 3.91 12.64
C LEU A 228 0.63 2.47 12.19
N LEU A 229 0.21 2.36 10.93
CA LEU A 229 -0.06 1.09 10.26
C LEU A 229 0.79 1.00 9.00
N VAL A 230 1.50 -0.12 8.84
CA VAL A 230 2.24 -0.44 7.62
C VAL A 230 1.49 -1.54 6.91
N LEU A 231 1.08 -1.32 5.67
CA LEU A 231 0.48 -2.36 4.82
C LEU A 231 1.42 -2.67 3.67
N ARG A 232 1.44 -3.93 3.25
CA ARG A 232 2.29 -4.46 2.19
C ARG A 232 1.42 -5.07 1.10
N SER A 233 1.84 -4.82 -0.14
CA SER A 233 1.16 -5.25 -1.35
C SER A 233 1.73 -6.55 -1.90
N VAL A 234 0.99 -7.20 -2.79
CA VAL A 234 1.47 -8.33 -3.63
C VAL A 234 2.75 -8.00 -4.38
N ASN A 235 2.95 -6.74 -4.76
CA ASN A 235 4.13 -6.29 -5.51
C ASN A 235 5.33 -5.96 -4.60
N GLY A 236 5.24 -6.19 -3.28
CA GLY A 236 6.29 -5.87 -2.31
C GLY A 236 6.33 -4.41 -1.84
N SER A 237 5.51 -3.53 -2.42
CA SER A 237 5.39 -2.13 -1.98
C SER A 237 4.86 -2.06 -0.55
N ALA A 238 5.31 -1.02 0.16
CA ALA A 238 4.89 -0.72 1.52
C ALA A 238 4.17 0.62 1.55
N LEU A 239 3.00 0.62 2.17
CA LEU A 239 2.15 1.77 2.40
C LEU A 239 2.20 2.10 3.89
N LEU A 240 2.59 3.32 4.20
CA LEU A 240 2.63 3.85 5.55
C LEU A 240 1.38 4.68 5.77
N PHE A 241 0.62 4.33 6.80
CA PHE A 241 -0.61 5.02 7.17
C PHE A 241 -0.53 5.58 8.57
N THR A 242 -1.15 6.74 8.77
CA THR A 242 -1.40 7.32 10.08
C THR A 242 -2.88 7.34 10.40
N ARG A 243 -3.28 7.14 11.66
CA ARG A 243 -4.68 7.25 12.06
C ARG A 243 -5.17 8.69 11.89
N ALA A 244 -6.33 8.85 11.25
CA ALA A 244 -6.97 10.14 10.95
C ALA A 244 -8.05 10.49 11.97
#